data_AF-A0A4Y2D2W3-F1
#
_entry.id   AF-A0A4Y2D2W3-F1
#
_cell.length_a   1.000
_cell.length_b   1.000
_cell.length_c   1.000
_cell.angle_alpha   90.00
_cell.angle_beta   90.00
_cell.angle_gamma   90.00
#
_symmetry.space_group_name_H-M   'P 1'
#
loop_
_entity.id
_entity.type
_entity.pdbx_description
1 polymer ?
#
loop_
_entity_poly.entity_id
_entity_poly.type
_entity_poly.pdbx_seq_one_letter_code
_entity_poly.pdbx_strand_id
1 'polypeptide(L)'
;MLIKVHDAIRKKRRNEFRRKVVLFHQDSARPHVSTMTGWTLYKLEWDLIQHPPYSPDMALSDFYLFSHLQLHLDGAIFNSNEEVMNEAHLFLDLRTPQFFAEGIEKLPKCRQTIVDLNGDYYPH
;
A
#
# COMPACT_ATOMS: atom_id res chain seq x y z
N MET A 1 14.56 0.67 -3.39
CA MET A 1 13.31 1.33 -2.97
C MET A 1 13.06 1.16 -1.46
N LEU A 2 13.00 -0.07 -0.92
CA LEU A 2 12.71 -0.33 0.50
C LEU A 2 13.68 0.31 1.50
N ILE A 3 14.99 0.36 1.19
CA ILE A 3 15.99 0.99 2.07
C ILE A 3 15.70 2.49 2.29
N LYS A 4 15.31 3.22 1.24
CA LYS A 4 14.94 4.64 1.34
C LYS A 4 13.71 4.83 2.24
N VAL A 5 12.73 3.92 2.12
CA VAL A 5 11.52 3.94 2.96
C VAL A 5 11.87 3.65 4.41
N HIS A 6 12.75 2.68 4.67
CA HIS A 6 13.27 2.39 6.01
C HIS A 6 13.90 3.62 6.68
N ASP A 7 14.77 4.33 5.96
CA ASP A 7 15.43 5.53 6.50
C ASP A 7 14.42 6.65 6.78
N ALA A 8 13.43 6.84 5.90
CA ALA A 8 12.35 7.80 6.10
C ALA A 8 11.48 7.46 7.32
N ILE A 9 11.11 6.19 7.51
CA ILE A 9 10.37 5.71 8.68
C ILE A 9 11.18 5.96 9.95
N ARG A 10 12.47 5.59 9.95
CA ARG A 10 13.37 5.79 11.09
C ARG A 10 13.50 7.27 11.46
N LYS A 11 13.59 8.16 10.47
CA LYS A 11 13.61 9.61 10.69
C LYS A 11 12.30 10.11 11.30
N LYS A 12 11.15 9.67 10.78
CA LYS A 12 9.82 10.09 11.24
C LYS A 12 9.49 9.58 12.65
N ARG A 13 9.94 8.37 12.99
CA ARG A 13 9.71 7.72 14.29
C ARG A 13 10.83 7.95 15.32
N ARG A 14 11.80 8.82 15.03
CA ARG A 14 13.01 9.01 15.88
C ARG A 14 12.70 9.30 17.35
N ASN A 15 11.58 9.98 17.62
CA ASN A 15 11.17 10.39 18.96
C ASN A 15 10.08 9.48 19.57
N GLU A 16 9.72 8.36 18.93
CA GLU A 16 8.80 7.39 19.52
C GLU A 16 9.53 6.59 20.61
N PHE A 17 9.02 6.64 21.84
CA PHE A 17 9.58 5.96 23.02
C PHE A 17 9.65 4.42 22.89
N ARG A 18 8.96 3.84 21.91
CA ARG A 18 8.97 2.40 21.63
C ARG A 18 9.35 2.18 20.18
N ARG A 19 10.35 1.32 19.95
CA ARG A 19 10.58 0.74 18.61
C ARG A 19 9.34 -0.09 18.27
N LYS A 20 8.53 0.41 17.34
CA LYS A 20 7.43 -0.35 16.75
C LYS A 20 7.95 -1.15 15.58
N VAL A 21 7.68 -2.45 15.62
CA VAL A 21 7.84 -3.35 14.47
C VAL A 21 7.11 -2.75 13.27
N VAL A 22 7.71 -2.84 12.08
CA VAL A 22 7.06 -2.46 10.84
C VAL A 22 6.38 -3.70 10.29
N LEU A 23 5.05 -3.65 10.25
CA LEU A 23 4.26 -4.63 9.52
C LEU A 23 4.19 -4.19 8.05
N PHE A 24 4.75 -4.99 7.15
CA PHE A 24 4.80 -4.71 5.72
C PHE A 24 3.75 -5.55 4.99
N HIS A 25 2.92 -4.92 4.18
CA HIS A 25 1.92 -5.59 3.35
C HIS A 25 2.23 -5.37 1.88
N GLN A 26 2.25 -6.46 1.11
CA GLN A 26 2.42 -6.46 -0.34
C GLN A 26 1.62 -7.62 -0.94
N ASP A 27 1.33 -7.54 -2.23
CA ASP A 27 0.71 -8.60 -3.01
C ASP A 27 1.67 -9.77 -3.28
N SER A 28 1.14 -10.87 -3.81
CA SER A 28 1.89 -12.10 -4.07
C SER A 28 2.57 -12.14 -5.46
N ALA A 29 2.76 -11.00 -6.14
CA ALA A 29 3.44 -10.97 -7.43
C ALA A 29 4.85 -11.59 -7.34
N ARG A 30 5.26 -12.31 -8.40
CA ARG A 30 6.53 -13.09 -8.42
C ARG A 30 7.77 -12.30 -7.97
N PRO A 31 7.98 -11.02 -8.34
CA PRO A 31 9.11 -10.25 -7.85
C PRO A 31 9.06 -10.01 -6.32
N HIS A 32 7.87 -9.90 -5.75
CA HIS A 32 7.64 -9.56 -4.34
C HIS A 32 7.80 -10.77 -3.41
N VAL A 33 7.56 -11.98 -3.91
CA VAL A 33 7.79 -13.24 -3.18
C VAL A 33 9.16 -13.88 -3.45
N SER A 34 10.04 -13.19 -4.17
CA SER A 34 11.38 -13.71 -4.45
C SER A 34 12.23 -13.87 -3.18
N THR A 35 13.18 -14.81 -3.21
CA THR A 35 14.14 -15.02 -2.13
C THR A 35 14.88 -13.73 -1.76
N MET A 36 15.22 -12.90 -2.76
CA MET A 36 15.91 -11.63 -2.54
C MET A 36 15.05 -10.64 -1.76
N THR A 37 13.75 -10.56 -2.07
CA THR A 37 12.80 -9.70 -1.35
C THR A 37 12.64 -10.17 0.10
N GLY A 38 12.49 -11.48 0.32
CA GLY A 38 12.44 -12.05 1.69
C GLY A 38 13.69 -11.73 2.51
N TRP A 39 14.89 -11.90 1.93
CA TRP A 39 16.16 -11.53 2.58
C TRP A 39 16.25 -10.04 2.91
N THR A 40 15.71 -9.18 2.04
CA THR A 40 15.70 -7.73 2.26
C THR A 40 14.80 -7.37 3.43
N LEU A 41 13.58 -7.93 3.49
CA LEU A 41 12.65 -7.69 4.61
C LEU A 41 13.24 -8.17 5.94
N TYR A 42 13.89 -9.34 5.97
CA TYR A 42 14.60 -9.85 7.14
C TYR A 42 15.68 -8.87 7.63
N LYS A 43 16.53 -8.37 6.73
CA LYS A 43 17.58 -7.38 7.09
C LYS A 43 17.04 -6.06 7.59
N LEU A 44 15.83 -5.68 7.18
CA LEU A 44 15.16 -4.46 7.62
C LEU A 44 14.37 -4.66 8.92
N GLU A 45 14.30 -5.90 9.45
CA GLU A 45 13.49 -6.27 10.63
C GLU A 45 12.00 -5.94 10.41
N TRP A 46 11.49 -6.19 9.19
CA TRP A 46 10.09 -5.96 8.84
C TRP A 46 9.33 -7.28 8.77
N ASP A 47 8.18 -7.32 9.44
CA ASP A 47 7.31 -8.49 9.45
C ASP A 47 6.36 -8.41 8.26
N LEU A 48 6.39 -9.43 7.40
CA LEU A 48 5.49 -9.52 6.26
C LEU A 48 4.10 -10.00 6.72
N ILE A 49 3.08 -9.17 6.47
CA ILE A 49 1.68 -9.56 6.63
C ILE A 49 1.33 -10.55 5.51
N GLN A 50 0.76 -11.70 5.89
CA GLN A 50 0.30 -12.69 4.91
C GLN A 50 -0.78 -12.09 4.00
N HIS A 51 -0.62 -12.34 2.70
CA HIS A 51 -1.56 -11.96 1.66
C HIS A 51 -1.91 -13.23 0.86
N PRO A 52 -3.20 -13.55 0.68
CA PRO A 52 -3.60 -14.72 -0.08
C PRO A 52 -3.32 -14.53 -1.58
N PRO A 53 -3.04 -15.62 -2.33
CA PRO A 53 -2.82 -15.54 -3.76
C PRO A 53 -4.02 -14.93 -4.51
N TYR A 54 -3.74 -14.18 -5.58
CA TYR A 54 -4.75 -13.68 -6.54
C TYR A 54 -5.91 -12.87 -5.91
N SER A 55 -5.62 -12.12 -4.84
CA SER A 55 -6.61 -11.31 -4.11
C SER A 55 -6.32 -9.80 -4.24
N PRO A 56 -6.44 -9.21 -5.44
CA PRO A 56 -6.18 -7.78 -5.66
C PRO A 56 -7.05 -6.89 -4.74
N ASP A 57 -8.28 -7.31 -4.46
CA ASP A 57 -9.23 -6.65 -3.54
C ASP A 57 -8.71 -6.54 -2.09
N MET A 58 -7.63 -7.24 -1.74
CA MET A 58 -6.99 -7.20 -0.43
C MET A 58 -5.78 -6.26 -0.34
N ALA A 59 -5.32 -5.69 -1.45
CA ALA A 59 -4.24 -4.72 -1.45
C ALA A 59 -4.79 -3.31 -1.17
N LEU A 60 -4.38 -2.74 -0.03
CA LEU A 60 -4.71 -1.36 0.38
C LEU A 60 -4.50 -0.33 -0.75
N SER A 61 -3.39 -0.49 -1.46
CA SER A 61 -3.05 0.39 -2.57
C SER A 61 -4.10 0.29 -3.68
N ASP A 62 -4.56 -0.91 -4.02
CA ASP A 62 -5.41 -1.16 -5.18
C ASP A 62 -6.86 -0.75 -4.92
N PHE A 63 -7.45 -1.12 -3.77
CA PHE A 63 -8.87 -0.83 -3.50
C PHE A 63 -9.13 0.59 -2.99
N TYR A 64 -8.11 1.28 -2.45
CA TYR A 64 -8.30 2.58 -1.83
C TYR A 64 -7.46 3.65 -2.51
N LEU A 65 -6.14 3.58 -2.43
CA LEU A 65 -5.27 4.66 -2.90
C LEU A 65 -5.40 4.87 -4.42
N PHE A 66 -5.26 3.80 -5.19
CA PHE A 66 -5.31 3.84 -6.65
C PHE A 66 -6.71 4.06 -7.18
N SER A 67 -7.76 3.56 -6.51
CA SER A 67 -9.14 3.91 -6.89
C SER A 67 -9.40 5.42 -6.77
N HIS A 68 -8.95 6.07 -5.70
CA HIS A 68 -9.09 7.52 -5.56
C HIS A 68 -8.17 8.28 -6.53
N LEU A 69 -6.97 7.77 -6.81
CA LEU A 69 -6.07 8.37 -7.80
C LEU A 69 -6.67 8.28 -9.21
N GLN A 70 -7.25 7.14 -9.57
CA GLN A 70 -7.92 6.95 -10.85
C GLN A 70 -9.08 7.93 -11.02
N LEU A 71 -9.91 8.12 -9.98
CA LEU A 71 -10.97 9.12 -10.00
C LEU A 71 -10.43 10.55 -10.11
N HIS A 72 -9.30 10.85 -9.48
CA HIS A 72 -8.65 12.17 -9.57
C HIS A 72 -8.09 12.45 -10.98
N LEU A 73 -7.59 11.41 -11.66
CA LEU A 73 -7.03 11.50 -13.00
C LEU A 73 -8.08 11.30 -14.11
N ASP A 74 -9.33 11.01 -13.77
CA ASP A 74 -10.34 10.63 -14.74
C ASP A 74 -10.63 11.77 -15.73
N GLY A 75 -10.67 11.44 -17.02
CA GLY A 75 -10.84 12.40 -18.11
C GLY A 75 -9.66 13.34 -18.38
N ALA A 76 -8.57 13.29 -17.60
CA ALA A 76 -7.39 14.10 -17.85
C ALA A 76 -6.57 13.57 -19.04
N ILE A 77 -6.07 14.48 -19.87
CA ILE A 77 -5.15 14.16 -20.98
C ILE A 77 -3.79 14.76 -20.63
N PHE A 78 -2.78 13.91 -20.60
CA PHE A 78 -1.40 14.30 -20.31
C PHE A 78 -0.54 14.14 -21.57
N ASN A 79 0.33 15.12 -21.82
CA ASN A 79 1.21 15.15 -22.98
C ASN A 79 2.61 14.62 -22.67
N SER A 80 2.91 14.34 -21.40
CA SER A 80 4.19 13.79 -20.98
C SER A 80 4.08 12.97 -19.69
N ASN A 81 5.06 12.10 -19.47
CA ASN A 81 5.19 11.37 -18.21
C ASN A 81 5.44 12.31 -17.02
N GLU A 82 6.08 13.45 -17.24
CA GLU A 82 6.35 14.43 -16.18
C GLU A 82 5.06 15.05 -15.66
N GLU A 83 4.10 15.37 -16.55
CA GLU A 83 2.78 15.85 -16.15
C GLU A 83 2.04 14.82 -15.29
N VAL A 84 2.03 13.54 -15.69
CA VAL A 84 1.40 12.46 -14.91
C VAL A 84 2.06 12.32 -13.53
N MET A 85 3.38 12.36 -13.46
CA MET A 85 4.12 12.25 -12.21
C MET A 85 3.84 13.43 -11.28
N ASN A 86 3.83 14.65 -11.81
CA ASN A 86 3.51 15.85 -11.05
C ASN A 86 2.08 15.80 -10.49
N GLU A 87 1.11 15.35 -11.29
CA GLU A 87 -0.27 15.23 -10.85
C GLU A 87 -0.43 14.14 -9.77
N ALA A 88 0.27 13.02 -9.90
CA ALA A 88 0.30 11.99 -8.88
C ALA A 88 0.95 12.48 -7.56
N HIS A 89 2.00 13.30 -7.65
CA HIS A 89 2.62 13.94 -6.49
C HIS A 89 1.66 14.92 -5.81
N LEU A 90 1.01 15.79 -6.59
CA LEU A 90 -0.01 16.73 -6.11
C LEU A 90 -1.15 15.98 -5.41
N PHE A 91 -1.65 14.91 -6.01
CA PHE A 91 -2.67 14.06 -5.39
C PHE A 91 -2.23 13.59 -4.00
N LEU A 92 -1.01 13.06 -3.86
CA LEU A 92 -0.49 12.55 -2.59
C LEU A 92 -0.31 13.66 -1.55
N ASP A 93 0.22 14.81 -1.96
CA ASP A 93 0.49 15.96 -1.07
C ASP A 93 -0.82 16.59 -0.54
N LEU A 94 -1.91 16.49 -1.31
CA LEU A 94 -3.24 16.94 -0.91
C LEU A 94 -3.95 15.98 0.08
N ARG A 95 -3.41 14.78 0.34
CA ARG A 95 -4.05 13.83 1.26
C ARG A 95 -3.64 14.08 2.70
N THR A 96 -4.66 14.13 3.56
CA THR A 96 -4.46 14.27 5.00
C THR A 96 -4.00 12.94 5.61
N PRO A 97 -3.37 12.95 6.80
CA PRO A 97 -3.10 11.71 7.54
C PRO A 97 -4.36 10.86 7.75
N GLN A 98 -5.52 11.50 7.91
CA GLN A 98 -6.81 10.84 8.09
C GLN A 98 -7.20 10.00 6.86
N PHE A 99 -6.95 10.49 5.64
CA PHE A 99 -7.21 9.73 4.41
C PHE A 99 -6.47 8.38 4.43
N PHE A 100 -5.19 8.38 4.81
CA PHE A 100 -4.41 7.14 4.89
C PHE A 100 -4.87 6.22 6.03
N ALA A 101 -5.27 6.79 7.17
CA ALA A 101 -5.81 6.03 8.29
C ALA A 101 -7.11 5.30 7.91
N GLU A 102 -8.05 6.00 7.25
CA GLU A 102 -9.31 5.43 6.78
C GLU A 102 -9.12 4.27 5.80
N GLY A 103 -8.15 4.38 4.90
CA GLY A 103 -7.79 3.26 4.02
C GLY A 103 -7.38 2.05 4.85
N ILE A 104 -6.46 2.23 5.81
CA ILE A 104 -5.94 1.14 6.65
C ILE A 104 -7.06 0.51 7.48
N GLU A 105 -7.95 1.33 8.04
CA GLU A 105 -9.09 0.89 8.85
C GLU A 105 -10.14 0.09 8.05
N LYS A 106 -10.23 0.30 6.73
CA LYS A 106 -11.10 -0.51 5.86
C LYS A 106 -10.57 -1.91 5.59
N LEU A 107 -9.27 -2.16 5.80
CA LEU A 107 -8.62 -3.44 5.47
C LEU A 107 -9.25 -4.65 6.19
N PRO A 108 -9.53 -4.64 7.51
CA PRO A 108 -10.17 -5.78 8.18
C PRO A 108 -11.56 -6.08 7.63
N LYS A 109 -12.34 -5.03 7.31
CA LYS A 109 -13.68 -5.19 6.72
C LYS A 109 -13.61 -5.83 5.34
N CYS A 110 -12.71 -5.36 4.48
CA CYS A 110 -12.50 -5.95 3.15
C CYS A 110 -12.12 -7.44 3.25
N ARG A 111 -11.21 -7.79 4.16
CA ARG A 111 -10.81 -9.19 4.38
C ARG A 111 -11.97 -10.04 4.88
N GLN A 112 -12.75 -9.54 5.83
CA GLN A 112 -13.91 -10.26 6.37
C GLN A 112 -14.94 -10.54 5.26
N THR A 113 -15.25 -9.55 4.43
CA THR A 113 -16.20 -9.77 3.32
C THR A 113 -15.72 -10.84 2.34
N ILE A 114 -14.43 -10.90 2.00
CA ILE A 114 -13.93 -11.95 1.11
C ILE A 114 -14.03 -13.33 1.77
N VAL A 115 -13.78 -13.42 3.07
CA VAL A 115 -14.01 -14.67 3.83
C VAL A 115 -15.49 -15.05 3.80
N ASP A 116 -16.40 -14.09 4.03
CA ASP A 116 -17.85 -14.31 4.02
C ASP A 116 -18.37 -14.73 2.63
N LEU A 117 -17.70 -14.29 1.57
CA LEU A 117 -17.96 -14.66 0.18
C LEU A 117 -17.24 -15.96 -0.25
N ASN A 118 -16.68 -16.74 0.68
CA ASN A 118 -15.92 -17.97 0.39
C ASN A 118 -14.75 -17.76 -0.61
N GLY A 119 -14.17 -16.57 -0.66
CA GLY A 119 -13.10 -16.23 -1.60
C GLY A 119 -13.59 -15.67 -2.94
N ASP A 120 -14.89 -15.47 -3.14
CA ASP A 120 -15.41 -14.77 -4.31
C ASP A 120 -15.15 -13.24 -4.21
N TYR A 121 -15.00 -12.61 -5.37
CA TYR A 121 -14.72 -11.18 -5.51
C TYR A 121 -15.83 -10.30 -4.94
N TYR A 122 -15.47 -9.09 -4.52
CA TYR A 122 -16.46 -8.08 -4.13
C TYR A 122 -17.38 -7.75 -5.32
N PRO A 123 -18.73 -7.83 -5.18
CA PRO A 123 -19.61 -7.28 -6.19
C PRO A 123 -19.44 -5.76 -6.22
N HIS A 124 -19.03 -5.23 -7.37
CA HIS A 124 -18.89 -3.80 -7.64
C HIS A 124 -20.22 -3.04 -7.59
#